data_AF-A0A0D8XB81-F1
#
_entry.id   AF-A0A0D8XB81-F1
#
_cell.length_a   1.000
_cell.length_b   1.000
_cell.length_c   1.000
_cell.angle_alpha   90.00
_cell.angle_beta   90.00
_cell.angle_gamma   90.00
#
_symmetry.space_group_name_H-M   'P 1'
#
loop_
_entity.id
_entity.type
_entity.pdbx_description
1 polymer ?
#
loop_
_entity_poly.entity_id
_entity_poly.type
_entity_poly.pdbx_seq_one_letter_code
_entity_poly.pdbx_strand_id
1 'polypeptide(L)'
;MRAEILSKIANFIESERPIINSSESSVVFEDTAIHDDDDDTVAMIKELIESRVRPMVQEDGGDVNYGSCTGCPSSSVTLKSGIQNMLQFYVPEVKEVCEVKDESDDLIQRELEKFETGRGIVD
;
A
#
# COMPACT_ATOMS: atom_id res chain seq x y z
N MET A 1 -2.23 -31.26 8.17
CA MET A 1 -2.52 -29.97 8.84
C MET A 1 -2.34 -30.14 10.35
N ARG A 2 -1.68 -29.20 11.04
CA ARG A 2 -1.28 -29.37 12.45
C ARG A 2 -2.47 -29.10 13.38
N ALA A 3 -2.94 -30.13 14.10
CA ALA A 3 -4.08 -30.08 15.02
C ALA A 3 -3.97 -28.96 16.09
N GLU A 4 -2.74 -28.60 16.46
CA GLU A 4 -2.44 -27.52 17.41
C GLU A 4 -2.92 -26.14 16.94
N ILE A 5 -2.89 -25.88 15.62
CA ILE A 5 -3.33 -24.61 15.06
C ILE A 5 -4.85 -24.49 15.17
N LEU A 6 -5.56 -25.57 14.85
CA LEU A 6 -7.02 -25.61 14.91
C LEU A 6 -7.53 -25.44 16.35
N SER A 7 -6.86 -26.06 17.32
CA SER A 7 -7.20 -25.89 18.75
C SER A 7 -7.01 -24.45 19.22
N LYS A 8 -5.93 -23.77 18.80
CA LYS A 8 -5.72 -22.35 19.14
C LYS A 8 -6.79 -21.44 18.53
N ILE A 9 -7.19 -21.69 17.29
CA ILE A 9 -8.24 -20.91 16.62
C ILE A 9 -9.59 -21.13 17.31
N ALA A 10 -9.96 -22.37 17.63
CA ALA A 10 -11.20 -22.69 18.33
C ALA A 10 -11.28 -22.02 19.71
N ASN A 11 -10.20 -22.11 20.50
CA ASN A 11 -10.12 -21.48 21.83
C ASN A 11 -10.22 -19.96 21.77
N PHE A 12 -9.73 -19.33 20.69
CA PHE A 12 -9.86 -17.88 20.51
C PHE A 12 -11.31 -17.48 20.21
N ILE A 13 -11.97 -18.18 19.27
CA ILE A 13 -13.37 -17.93 18.90
C ILE A 13 -14.30 -18.12 20.11
N GLU A 14 -14.08 -19.17 20.90
CA GLU A 14 -14.87 -19.46 22.11
C GLU A 14 -14.62 -18.44 23.23
N SER A 15 -13.47 -17.75 23.22
CA SER A 15 -13.14 -16.79 24.27
C SER A 15 -13.85 -15.44 24.13
N GLU A 16 -14.65 -15.23 23.08
CA GLU A 16 -15.39 -13.99 22.75
C GLU A 16 -14.54 -12.71 22.87
N ARG A 17 -13.22 -12.86 22.80
CA ARG A 17 -12.29 -11.74 22.85
C ARG A 17 -12.51 -10.90 21.60
N PRO A 18 -12.42 -9.57 21.72
CA PRO A 18 -12.55 -8.70 20.56
C PRO A 18 -11.59 -9.17 19.46
N ILE A 19 -12.17 -9.60 18.33
CA ILE A 19 -11.40 -10.07 17.16
C ILE A 19 -10.57 -8.91 16.59
N ILE A 20 -11.09 -7.69 16.78
CA ILE A 20 -10.48 -6.43 16.42
C ILE A 20 -10.19 -5.69 17.73
N ASN A 21 -8.94 -5.36 18.01
CA ASN A 21 -8.62 -4.44 19.09
C ASN A 21 -9.31 -3.09 18.78
N SER A 22 -10.37 -2.76 19.51
CA SER A 22 -11.08 -1.47 19.38
C SER A 22 -10.23 -0.25 19.75
N SER A 23 -8.95 -0.43 20.08
CA SER A 23 -7.96 0.65 20.11
C SER A 23 -7.52 1.12 18.72
N GLU A 24 -8.06 0.55 17.64
CA GLU A 24 -7.79 0.95 16.25
C GLU A 24 -8.89 1.85 15.68
N SER A 25 -9.26 2.92 16.40
CA SER A 25 -9.94 4.07 15.78
C SER A 25 -8.98 5.13 15.25
N SER A 26 -7.66 4.92 15.34
CA SER A 26 -6.66 5.74 14.66
C SER A 26 -5.35 4.95 14.58
N VAL A 27 -5.25 3.98 13.66
CA VAL A 27 -3.91 3.59 13.20
C VAL A 27 -3.43 4.76 12.35
N VAL A 28 -2.78 5.73 12.97
CA VAL A 28 -2.13 6.81 12.22
C VAL A 28 -0.87 6.17 11.66
N PHE A 29 -0.86 5.88 10.37
CA PHE A 29 0.35 5.41 9.71
C PHE A 29 1.41 6.51 9.83
N GLU A 30 2.64 6.12 10.18
CA GLU A 30 3.71 7.08 10.46
C GLU A 30 4.00 7.98 9.25
N ASP A 31 3.75 7.49 8.03
CA ASP A 31 3.93 8.23 6.79
C ASP A 31 2.84 9.29 6.52
N THR A 32 1.61 9.08 7.02
CA THR A 32 0.49 10.04 6.91
C THR A 32 0.23 10.82 8.20
N ALA A 33 1.04 10.64 9.24
CA ALA A 33 0.94 11.44 10.46
C ALA A 33 1.11 12.93 10.16
N ILE A 34 0.10 13.73 10.53
CA ILE A 34 0.12 15.18 10.39
C ILE A 34 0.89 15.77 11.57
N HIS A 35 1.91 16.56 11.29
CA HIS A 35 2.76 17.24 12.25
C HIS A 35 2.52 18.75 12.21
N ASP A 36 2.81 19.44 13.31
CA ASP A 36 2.61 20.91 13.41
C ASP A 36 3.49 21.71 12.43
N ASP A 37 4.57 21.12 11.94
CA ASP A 37 5.49 21.73 10.95
C ASP A 37 5.10 21.40 9.49
N ASP A 38 4.06 20.61 9.26
CA ASP A 38 3.58 20.33 7.90
C ASP A 38 2.91 21.57 7.29
N ASP A 39 3.19 21.81 6.02
CA ASP A 39 2.44 22.79 5.23
C ASP A 39 0.98 22.34 5.03
N ASP A 40 0.05 23.29 4.91
CA ASP A 40 -1.38 23.01 4.70
C ASP A 40 -1.61 22.06 3.50
N THR A 41 -0.81 22.20 2.44
CA THR A 41 -0.84 21.30 1.27
C THR A 41 -0.39 19.88 1.65
N VAL A 42 0.64 19.74 2.46
CA VAL A 42 1.15 18.43 2.91
C VAL A 42 0.13 17.74 3.80
N ALA A 43 -0.45 18.46 4.76
CA ALA A 43 -1.51 17.94 5.63
C ALA A 43 -2.71 17.45 4.82
N MET A 44 -3.13 18.21 3.80
CA MET A 44 -4.23 17.84 2.91
C MET A 44 -3.91 16.57 2.09
N ILE A 45 -2.68 16.45 1.56
CA ILE A 45 -2.27 15.24 0.84
C ILE A 45 -2.30 14.01 1.77
N LYS A 46 -1.76 14.13 2.99
CA LYS A 46 -1.75 13.05 3.98
C LYS A 46 -3.16 12.58 4.33
N GLU A 47 -4.10 13.51 4.52
CA GLU A 47 -5.50 13.19 4.78
C GLU A 47 -6.17 12.49 3.60
N LEU A 48 -5.91 12.93 2.36
CA LEU A 48 -6.46 12.29 1.16
C LEU A 48 -5.90 10.88 0.95
N ILE A 49 -4.61 10.67 1.24
CA ILE A 49 -4.02 9.34 1.18
C ILE A 49 -4.75 8.42 2.15
N GLU A 50 -4.91 8.84 3.40
CA GLU A 50 -5.52 8.00 4.44
C GLU A 50 -7.01 7.74 4.20
N SER A 51 -7.76 8.78 3.83
CA SER A 51 -9.23 8.69 3.71
C SER A 51 -9.72 8.04 2.41
N ARG A 52 -8.90 8.01 1.34
CA ARG A 52 -9.34 7.57 0.01
C ARG A 52 -8.36 6.68 -0.73
N VAL A 53 -7.09 7.06 -0.79
CA VAL A 53 -6.11 6.33 -1.63
C VAL A 53 -5.76 4.99 -0.99
N ARG A 54 -5.41 4.97 0.29
CA ARG A 54 -5.00 3.77 1.02
C ARG A 54 -6.09 2.69 1.02
N PRO A 55 -7.37 2.97 1.30
CA PRO A 55 -8.44 1.98 1.18
C PRO A 55 -8.53 1.37 -0.22
N MET A 56 -8.48 2.20 -1.26
CA MET A 56 -8.60 1.75 -2.66
C MET A 56 -7.40 0.90 -3.10
N VAL A 57 -6.19 1.25 -2.66
CA VAL A 57 -4.96 0.50 -2.98
C VAL A 57 -4.91 -0.82 -2.21
N GLN A 58 -5.37 -0.84 -0.96
CA GLN A 58 -5.41 -2.05 -0.13
C GLN A 58 -6.49 -3.04 -0.60
N GLU A 59 -7.60 -2.57 -1.18
CA GLU A 59 -8.59 -3.45 -1.85
C GLU A 59 -7.95 -4.26 -3.00
N ASP A 60 -6.99 -3.67 -3.70
CA ASP A 60 -6.22 -4.32 -4.78
C ASP A 60 -5.00 -5.10 -4.26
N GLY A 61 -4.76 -5.11 -2.94
CA GLY A 61 -3.67 -5.84 -2.29
C GLY A 61 -2.30 -5.13 -2.32
N GLY A 62 -2.27 -3.82 -2.62
CA GLY A 62 -1.08 -2.98 -2.53
C GLY A 62 -1.06 -2.14 -1.25
N ASP A 63 -0.05 -1.28 -1.13
CA ASP A 63 -0.03 -0.20 -0.13
C ASP A 63 0.51 1.10 -0.72
N VAL A 64 0.17 2.22 -0.09
CA VAL A 64 0.59 3.57 -0.48
C VAL A 64 1.20 4.29 0.71
N ASN A 65 2.35 4.92 0.51
CA ASN A 65 2.95 5.79 1.49
C ASN A 65 3.01 7.22 0.94
N TYR A 66 3.07 8.23 1.81
CA TYR A 66 3.42 9.59 1.37
C TYR A 66 4.78 9.58 0.66
N GLY A 67 4.74 9.59 -0.68
CA GLY A 67 5.92 9.49 -1.55
C GLY A 67 6.21 8.12 -2.16
N SER A 68 5.39 7.07 -1.96
CA SER A 68 5.58 5.76 -2.61
C SER A 68 4.26 5.02 -2.85
N CYS A 69 4.18 4.24 -3.92
CA CYS A 69 3.19 3.17 -4.08
C CYS A 69 3.97 1.86 -4.16
N THR A 70 3.54 0.81 -3.46
CA THR A 70 4.19 -0.50 -3.53
C THR A 70 3.18 -1.56 -3.91
N GLY A 71 3.49 -2.28 -4.99
CA GLY A 71 2.82 -3.52 -5.38
C GLY A 71 1.66 -3.34 -6.36
N CYS A 72 1.95 -3.41 -7.67
CA CYS A 72 1.23 -4.28 -8.62
C CYS A 72 1.79 -4.10 -10.06
N PRO A 73 2.61 -5.02 -10.60
CA PRO A 73 3.21 -4.87 -11.94
C PRO A 73 2.20 -4.96 -13.11
N SER A 74 0.99 -5.48 -12.88
CA SER A 74 -0.06 -5.61 -13.90
C SER A 74 -1.05 -4.44 -13.93
N SER A 75 -1.08 -3.60 -12.89
CA SER A 75 -2.03 -2.48 -12.72
C SER A 75 -1.35 -1.15 -12.37
N SER A 76 -0.02 -1.11 -12.29
CA SER A 76 0.76 0.07 -11.88
C SER A 76 0.41 1.31 -12.70
N VAL A 77 0.28 1.20 -14.01
CA VAL A 77 -0.03 2.35 -14.89
C VAL A 77 -1.43 2.91 -14.64
N THR A 78 -2.44 2.03 -14.52
CA THR A 78 -3.84 2.45 -14.30
C THR A 78 -4.04 3.00 -12.90
N LEU A 79 -3.50 2.33 -11.89
CA LEU A 79 -3.62 2.75 -10.49
C LEU A 79 -2.84 4.05 -10.25
N LYS A 80 -1.58 4.16 -10.72
CA LYS A 80 -0.79 5.39 -10.67
C LYS A 80 -1.55 6.56 -11.31
N SER A 81 -2.11 6.35 -12.50
CA SER A 81 -2.88 7.38 -13.20
C SER A 81 -4.15 7.78 -12.44
N GLY A 82 -4.85 6.80 -11.85
CA GLY A 82 -6.03 7.05 -11.03
C GLY A 82 -5.72 7.89 -9.78
N ILE A 83 -4.69 7.49 -9.03
CA ILE A 83 -4.23 8.19 -7.82
C ILE A 83 -3.75 9.60 -8.16
N GLN A 84 -2.94 9.74 -9.22
CA GLN A 84 -2.43 11.04 -9.65
C GLN A 84 -3.56 11.99 -10.05
N ASN A 85 -4.52 11.53 -10.87
CA ASN A 85 -5.66 12.34 -11.28
C ASN A 85 -6.52 12.75 -10.07
N MET A 86 -6.69 11.85 -9.10
CA MET A 86 -7.43 12.15 -7.88
C MET A 86 -6.71 13.21 -7.05
N LEU A 87 -5.41 13.04 -6.80
CA LEU A 87 -4.62 14.00 -6.03
C LEU A 87 -4.58 15.37 -6.71
N GLN A 88 -4.38 15.42 -8.03
CA GLN A 88 -4.38 16.67 -8.81
C GLN A 88 -5.73 17.41 -8.77
N PHE A 89 -6.84 16.68 -8.65
CA PHE A 89 -8.16 17.28 -8.55
C PHE A 89 -8.35 18.02 -7.22
N TYR A 90 -7.86 17.45 -6.12
CA TYR A 90 -7.99 18.05 -4.78
C TYR A 90 -6.84 18.99 -4.42
N VAL A 91 -5.64 18.73 -4.96
CA VAL A 91 -4.38 19.43 -4.68
C VAL A 91 -3.67 19.73 -6.01
N PRO A 92 -3.99 20.86 -6.67
CA PRO A 92 -3.45 21.22 -7.99
C PRO A 92 -1.92 21.36 -8.03
N GLU A 93 -1.27 21.53 -6.88
CA GLU A 93 0.20 21.62 -6.75
C GLU A 93 0.89 20.28 -7.04
N VAL A 94 0.18 19.16 -6.98
CA VAL A 94 0.72 17.82 -7.23
C VAL A 94 1.02 17.65 -8.73
N LYS A 95 2.29 17.42 -9.08
CA LYS A 95 2.70 17.28 -10.49
C LYS A 95 2.69 15.83 -10.98
N GLU A 96 3.19 14.92 -10.16
CA GLU A 96 3.31 13.50 -10.50
C GLU A 96 3.33 12.67 -9.21
N VAL A 97 2.80 11.45 -9.29
CA VAL A 97 2.96 10.41 -8.27
C VAL A 97 4.00 9.43 -8.78
N CYS A 98 5.01 9.06 -7.99
CA CYS A 98 6.05 8.12 -8.41
C CYS A 98 5.99 6.83 -7.58
N GLU A 99 6.33 5.72 -8.23
CA GLU A 99 6.60 4.45 -7.56
C GLU A 99 8.05 4.49 -7.04
N VAL A 100 8.26 4.21 -5.76
CA VAL A 100 9.62 4.09 -5.21
C VAL A 100 10.01 2.63 -5.28
N LYS A 101 11.01 2.34 -6.10
CA LYS A 101 11.61 1.01 -6.19
C LYS A 101 12.78 0.91 -5.23
N ASP A 102 12.90 -0.20 -4.54
CA ASP A 102 14.05 -0.48 -3.68
C ASP A 102 15.07 -1.42 -4.35
N GLU A 103 16.21 -1.64 -3.68
CA GLU A 103 17.27 -2.52 -4.20
C GLU A 103 16.79 -3.98 -4.39
N SER A 104 15.74 -4.39 -3.66
CA SER A 104 15.16 -5.72 -3.75
C SER A 104 14.31 -5.87 -5.02
N ASP A 105 13.59 -4.82 -5.41
CA ASP A 105 12.85 -4.77 -6.67
C ASP A 105 13.77 -4.91 -7.89
N ASP A 106 14.93 -4.24 -7.87
CA ASP A 106 15.94 -4.33 -8.92
C ASP A 106 16.57 -5.73 -9.01
N LEU A 107 16.67 -6.45 -7.89
CA LEU A 107 17.16 -7.82 -7.86
C LEU A 107 16.11 -8.78 -8.42
N ILE A 108 14.85 -8.61 -8.02
CA ILE A 108 13.72 -9.41 -8.51
C ILE A 108 13.59 -9.25 -10.02
N GLN A 109 13.62 -8.03 -10.53
CA GLN A 109 13.53 -7.74 -11.97
C GLN A 109 14.63 -8.45 -12.76
N ARG A 110 15.88 -8.34 -12.31
CA ARG A 110 17.02 -9.03 -12.96
C ARG A 110 16.89 -10.55 -12.93
N GLU A 111 16.33 -11.12 -11.88
CA GLU A 111 16.17 -12.57 -11.79
C GLU A 111 15.01 -13.08 -12.66
N LEU A 112 13.92 -12.30 -12.74
CA LEU A 112 12.82 -12.55 -13.66
C LEU A 112 13.30 -12.52 -15.12
N GLU A 113 14.06 -11.49 -15.53
CA GLU A 113 14.60 -11.37 -16.89
C GLU A 113 15.51 -12.55 -17.27
N LYS A 114 16.36 -13.01 -16.33
CA LYS A 114 17.18 -14.22 -16.54
C LYS A 114 16.32 -15.46 -16.72
N PHE A 115 15.24 -15.59 -15.93
CA PHE A 115 14.33 -16.72 -16.01
C PHE A 115 13.57 -16.76 -17.34
N GLU A 116 13.07 -15.62 -17.80
CA GLU A 116 12.36 -15.47 -19.07
C GLU A 116 13.28 -15.78 -20.27
N THR A 117 14.47 -15.18 -20.28
CA THR A 117 15.51 -15.44 -21.29
C THR A 117 15.89 -16.92 -21.31
N GLY A 118 16.04 -17.55 -20.13
CA GLY A 118 16.34 -18.98 -19.99
C GLY A 118 15.24 -19.91 -20.51
N ARG A 119 13.99 -19.42 -20.60
CA ARG A 119 12.85 -20.17 -21.16
C ARG A 119 12.51 -19.78 -22.61
N GLY A 120 13.28 -18.86 -23.20
CA GLY A 120 13.05 -18.35 -24.56
C GLY A 120 11.75 -17.56 -24.69
N ILE A 121 11.24 -17.02 -23.58
CA ILE A 121 10.12 -16.09 -23.56
C ILE A 121 10.77 -14.70 -23.64
N VAL A 122 10.64 -14.05 -24.78
CA VAL A 122 11.11 -12.68 -25.00
C VAL A 122 9.87 -11.95 -25.49
N ASP A 123 9.45 -10.90 -24.79
CA ASP A 123 8.42 -9.97 -25.25
C ASP A 123 8.86 -9.26 -26.55
#